data_AF-A0A061EQI8-F1
#
_entry.id   AF-A0A061EQI8-F1
#
_cell.length_a   1.000
_cell.length_b   1.000
_cell.length_c   1.000
_cell.angle_alpha   90.00
_cell.angle_beta   90.00
_cell.angle_gamma   90.00
#
_symmetry.space_group_name_H-M   'P 1'
#
loop_
_entity.id
_entity.type
_entity.pdbx_description
1 polymer ?
#
loop_
_entity_poly.entity_id
_entity_poly.type
_entity_poly.pdbx_seq_one_letter_code
_entity_poly.pdbx_strand_id
1 'polypeptide(L)'
;MGESSRMIDVEKLISYSDDLVEVLKDKRDVNNLTQCLQHLNDLHSHCDSDSKEVHRLLQEYEEKIEACKKKTEQAKSEVADGAEMESLQKELKQELEKERELMEELRAIGNEISELDRQRVSIEERKQKLRKFEQDKLKEQRKLSMYASITNIIPDLEDKSRISGHIVDRDRKLVEKFEFDPSKMTASDVCDRIWKMINSQ
;
A
#
# COMPACT_ATOMS: atom_id res chain seq x y z
N MET A 1 -35.07 72.54 52.83
CA MET A 1 -34.03 72.46 53.87
C MET A 1 -33.07 73.60 53.65
N GLY A 2 -32.71 74.31 54.73
CA GLY A 2 -32.32 75.72 54.71
C GLY A 2 -30.99 76.05 54.03
N GLU A 3 -31.03 77.05 53.17
CA GLU A 3 -29.86 77.79 52.74
C GLU A 3 -29.38 78.66 53.92
N SER A 4 -28.36 78.19 54.63
CA SER A 4 -27.63 79.04 55.54
C SER A 4 -26.84 80.06 54.71
N SER A 5 -27.37 81.27 54.58
CA SER A 5 -26.57 82.41 54.13
C SER A 5 -25.45 82.62 55.15
N ARG A 6 -24.25 82.08 54.85
CA ARG A 6 -23.04 82.30 55.65
C ARG A 6 -22.70 83.78 55.51
N MET A 7 -23.15 84.61 56.45
CA MET A 7 -22.61 85.97 56.58
C MET A 7 -21.11 85.85 56.79
N ILE A 8 -20.34 86.26 55.79
CA ILE A 8 -18.89 86.37 55.89
C ILE A 8 -18.63 87.43 56.95
N ASP A 9 -17.89 87.05 57.98
CA ASP A 9 -17.40 87.96 59.01
C ASP A 9 -16.50 89.00 58.34
N VAL A 10 -17.05 90.20 58.13
CA VAL A 10 -16.42 91.28 57.37
C VAL A 10 -15.13 91.74 58.03
N GLU A 11 -15.06 91.66 59.36
CA GLU A 11 -13.88 92.07 60.14
C GLU A 11 -12.73 91.08 59.96
N LYS A 12 -13.02 89.77 59.93
CA LYS A 12 -12.02 88.76 59.55
C LYS A 12 -11.60 88.87 58.09
N LEU A 13 -12.54 89.16 57.19
CA LEU A 13 -12.22 89.37 55.78
C LEU A 13 -11.29 90.58 55.59
N ILE A 14 -11.55 91.68 56.31
CA ILE A 14 -10.69 92.88 56.31
C ILE A 14 -9.32 92.53 56.90
N SER A 15 -9.25 91.84 58.04
CA SER A 15 -7.99 91.38 58.63
C SER A 15 -7.17 90.53 57.66
N TYR A 16 -7.79 89.55 56.98
CA TYR A 16 -7.09 88.74 55.98
C TYR A 16 -6.66 89.55 54.76
N SER A 17 -7.43 90.58 54.40
CA SER A 17 -7.07 91.48 53.30
C SER A 17 -5.87 92.37 53.68
N ASP A 18 -5.81 92.84 54.92
CA ASP A 18 -4.69 93.63 55.43
C ASP A 18 -3.43 92.77 55.53
N ASP A 19 -3.54 91.55 56.04
CA ASP A 19 -2.43 90.57 56.07
C ASP A 19 -1.93 90.28 54.64
N LEU A 20 -2.82 90.13 53.67
CA LEU A 20 -2.46 89.88 52.28
C LEU A 20 -1.76 91.10 51.63
N VAL A 21 -2.21 92.31 51.96
CA VAL A 21 -1.58 93.56 51.52
C VAL A 21 -0.19 93.71 52.14
N GLU A 22 -0.01 93.32 53.40
CA GLU A 22 1.28 93.34 54.08
C GLU A 22 2.26 92.31 53.50
N VAL A 23 1.80 91.09 53.21
CA VAL A 23 2.60 90.01 52.61
C VAL A 23 2.97 90.31 51.15
N LEU A 24 2.12 91.00 50.39
CA LEU A 24 2.37 91.34 48.97
C LEU A 24 2.92 92.76 48.76
N LYS A 25 3.44 93.37 49.82
CA LYS A 25 3.91 94.76 49.82
C LYS A 25 5.17 94.97 48.99
N ASP A 26 6.04 93.96 48.87
CA ASP A 26 7.20 93.99 47.98
C ASP A 26 6.83 93.48 46.58
N LYS A 27 7.18 94.25 45.56
CA LYS A 27 7.05 93.87 44.15
C LYS A 27 7.77 92.54 43.84
N ARG A 28 8.83 92.22 44.57
CA ARG A 28 9.55 90.94 44.46
C ARG A 28 8.64 89.75 44.77
N ASP A 29 7.79 89.85 45.77
CA ASP A 29 6.91 88.76 46.20
C ASP A 29 5.79 88.54 45.18
N VAL A 30 5.26 89.61 44.61
CA VAL A 30 4.29 89.54 43.48
C VAL A 30 4.93 88.88 42.25
N ASN A 31 6.18 89.22 41.93
CA ASN A 31 6.91 88.59 40.82
C ASN A 31 7.16 87.09 41.09
N ASN A 32 7.57 86.73 42.31
CA ASN A 32 7.77 85.34 42.71
C ASN A 32 6.46 84.54 42.62
N LEU A 33 5.34 85.10 43.07
CA LEU A 33 4.02 84.47 42.98
C LEU A 33 3.60 84.25 41.51
N THR A 34 3.83 85.25 40.66
CA THR A 34 3.54 85.16 39.21
C THR A 34 4.39 84.07 38.56
N GLN A 35 5.67 83.99 38.90
CA GLN A 35 6.56 82.94 38.43
C GLN A 35 6.12 81.54 38.92
N CYS A 36 5.72 81.41 40.19
CA CYS A 36 5.17 80.17 40.73
C CYS A 36 3.87 79.75 40.02
N LEU A 37 2.99 80.69 39.68
CA LEU A 37 1.79 80.42 38.90
C LEU A 37 2.11 79.96 37.47
N GLN A 38 3.11 80.58 36.84
CA GLN A 38 3.59 80.17 35.52
C GLN A 38 4.11 78.72 35.57
N HIS A 39 4.96 78.40 36.55
CA HIS A 39 5.50 77.04 36.74
C HIS A 39 4.41 76.01 37.05
N LEU A 40 3.39 76.37 37.83
CA LEU A 40 2.23 75.51 38.08
C LEU A 40 1.44 75.21 36.80
N ASN A 41 1.21 76.23 35.96
CA ASN A 41 0.52 76.06 34.69
C ASN A 41 1.35 75.19 33.71
N ASP A 42 2.67 75.42 33.65
CA ASP A 42 3.57 74.61 32.83
C ASP A 42 3.56 73.15 33.31
N LEU A 43 3.66 72.92 34.63
CA LEU A 43 3.59 71.58 35.22
C LEU A 43 2.24 70.91 34.96
N HIS A 44 1.13 71.65 35.08
CA HIS A 44 -0.21 71.14 34.76
C HIS A 44 -0.29 70.74 33.29
N SER A 45 0.19 71.59 32.38
CA SER A 45 0.19 71.29 30.94
C SER A 45 1.03 70.07 30.59
N HIS A 46 2.16 69.88 31.29
CA HIS A 46 3.02 68.71 31.13
C HIS A 46 2.32 67.45 31.66
N CYS A 47 1.72 67.52 32.85
CA CYS A 47 0.96 66.42 33.45
C CYS A 47 -0.24 66.00 32.57
N ASP A 48 -0.96 66.96 31.98
CA ASP A 48 -2.03 66.68 31.04
C ASP A 48 -1.53 65.99 29.77
N SER A 49 -0.37 66.41 29.24
CA SER A 49 0.26 65.80 28.08
C SER A 49 0.69 64.36 28.37
N ASP A 50 1.35 64.14 29.50
CA ASP A 50 1.80 62.82 29.95
C ASP A 50 0.60 61.89 30.19
N SER A 51 -0.46 62.39 30.82
CA SER A 51 -1.70 61.64 31.03
C SER A 51 -2.32 61.20 29.69
N LYS A 52 -2.40 62.10 28.70
CA LYS A 52 -2.91 61.77 27.36
C LYS A 52 -2.05 60.73 26.66
N GLU A 53 -0.73 60.83 26.78
CA GLU A 53 0.20 59.87 26.18
C GLU A 53 0.06 58.48 26.83
N VAL A 54 -0.06 58.41 28.15
CA VAL A 54 -0.32 57.15 28.87
C VAL A 54 -1.63 56.53 28.43
N HIS A 55 -2.71 57.32 28.31
CA HIS A 55 -4.00 56.82 27.81
C HIS A 55 -3.90 56.29 26.38
N ARG A 56 -3.18 57.00 25.49
CA ARG A 56 -2.94 56.56 24.11
C ARG A 56 -2.21 55.21 24.07
N LEU A 57 -1.16 55.06 24.87
CA LEU A 57 -0.39 53.81 24.95
C LEU A 57 -1.22 52.66 25.53
N LEU A 58 -2.03 52.91 26.56
CA LEU A 58 -2.94 51.90 27.12
C LEU A 58 -3.92 51.39 26.06
N GLN A 59 -4.54 52.29 25.32
CA GLN A 59 -5.45 51.92 24.23
C GLN A 59 -4.72 51.10 23.15
N GLU A 60 -3.50 51.49 22.76
CA GLU A 60 -2.70 50.75 21.78
C GLU A 60 -2.36 49.32 22.27
N TYR A 61 -2.06 49.15 23.56
CA TYR A 61 -1.82 47.83 24.13
C TYR A 61 -3.09 46.98 24.21
N GLU A 62 -4.25 47.56 24.55
CA GLU A 62 -5.54 46.87 24.52
C GLU A 62 -5.87 46.34 23.13
N GLU A 63 -5.68 47.17 22.09
CA GLU A 63 -5.87 46.77 20.70
C GLU A 63 -4.93 45.62 20.29
N LYS A 64 -3.65 45.67 20.71
CA LYS A 64 -2.69 44.58 20.47
C LYS A 64 -3.09 43.30 21.19
N ILE A 65 -3.58 43.38 22.42
CA ILE A 65 -4.05 42.23 23.20
C ILE A 65 -5.24 41.56 22.49
N GLU A 66 -6.23 42.34 22.06
CA GLU A 66 -7.40 41.80 21.35
C GLU A 66 -7.02 41.18 19.99
N ALA A 67 -6.11 41.82 19.25
CA ALA A 67 -5.59 41.24 18.02
C ALA A 67 -4.88 39.90 18.26
N CYS A 68 -4.08 39.78 19.32
CA CYS A 68 -3.45 38.53 19.71
C CYS A 68 -4.47 37.45 20.11
N LYS A 69 -5.47 37.79 20.94
CA LYS A 69 -6.54 36.85 21.30
C LYS A 69 -7.26 36.30 20.07
N LYS A 70 -7.63 37.18 19.13
CA LYS A 70 -8.29 36.78 17.88
C LYS A 70 -7.44 35.82 17.06
N LYS A 71 -6.13 36.09 16.93
CA LYS A 71 -5.19 35.19 16.23
C LYS A 71 -5.07 33.84 16.93
N THR A 72 -5.05 33.82 18.26
CA THR A 72 -5.00 32.57 19.03
C THR A 72 -6.26 31.73 18.83
N GLU A 73 -7.45 32.34 18.86
CA GLU A 73 -8.70 31.60 18.62
C GLU A 73 -8.81 31.10 17.18
N GLN A 74 -8.39 31.90 16.19
CA GLN A 74 -8.32 31.47 14.80
C GLN A 74 -7.38 30.26 14.62
N ALA A 75 -6.18 30.33 15.20
CA ALA A 75 -5.22 29.22 15.13
C ALA A 75 -5.75 27.94 15.78
N LYS A 76 -6.51 28.03 16.88
CA LYS A 76 -7.17 26.87 17.49
C LYS A 76 -8.24 26.25 16.58
N SER A 77 -8.94 27.07 15.79
CA SER A 77 -9.95 26.60 14.84
C SER A 77 -9.38 26.07 13.52
N GLU A 78 -8.16 26.47 13.14
CA GLU A 78 -7.46 26.01 11.93
C GLU A 78 -6.69 24.68 12.13
N VAL A 79 -6.43 24.27 13.37
CA VAL A 79 -5.97 22.90 13.65
C VAL A 79 -7.08 21.95 13.23
N ALA A 80 -6.78 21.06 12.26
CA ALA A 80 -7.72 20.06 11.74
C ALA A 80 -8.50 19.42 12.89
N ASP A 81 -9.82 19.38 12.74
CA ASP A 81 -10.73 18.87 13.78
C ASP A 81 -10.21 17.50 14.23
N GLY A 82 -9.95 17.31 15.53
CA GLY A 82 -9.26 16.11 16.02
C GLY A 82 -9.96 14.81 15.60
N ALA A 83 -11.27 14.91 15.34
CA ALA A 83 -12.09 13.85 14.77
C ALA A 83 -11.70 13.45 13.33
N GLU A 84 -11.32 14.40 12.46
CA GLU A 84 -10.86 14.11 11.10
C GLU A 84 -9.51 13.37 11.14
N MET A 85 -8.58 13.83 12.00
CA MET A 85 -7.29 13.15 12.16
C MET A 85 -7.45 11.71 12.68
N GLU A 86 -8.33 11.50 13.66
CA GLU A 86 -8.63 10.17 14.19
C GLU A 86 -9.30 9.28 13.14
N SER A 87 -10.20 9.84 12.32
CA SER A 87 -10.84 9.11 11.22
C SER A 87 -9.83 8.62 10.17
N LEU A 88 -8.88 9.48 9.77
CA LEU A 88 -7.82 9.14 8.83
C LEU A 88 -6.85 8.11 9.41
N GLN A 89 -6.51 8.19 10.69
CA GLN A 89 -5.69 7.17 11.36
C GLN A 89 -6.39 5.80 11.39
N LYS A 90 -7.71 5.78 11.59
CA LYS A 90 -8.50 4.55 11.56
C LYS A 90 -8.55 3.95 10.16
N GLU A 91 -8.79 4.77 9.15
CA GLU A 91 -8.81 4.35 7.74
C GLU A 91 -7.45 3.78 7.31
N LEU A 92 -6.35 4.46 7.66
CA LEU A 92 -5.00 3.98 7.39
C LEU A 92 -4.74 2.59 8.00
N LYS A 93 -5.17 2.36 9.25
CA LYS A 93 -5.03 1.03 9.89
C LYS A 93 -5.84 -0.05 9.18
N GLN A 94 -7.04 0.29 8.72
CA GLN A 94 -7.89 -0.66 8.00
C GLN A 94 -7.29 -1.02 6.64
N GLU A 95 -6.77 -0.04 5.90
CA GLU A 95 -6.13 -0.29 4.62
C GLU A 95 -4.83 -1.09 4.76
N LEU A 96 -4.01 -0.83 5.79
CA LEU A 96 -2.82 -1.64 6.07
C LEU A 96 -3.16 -3.12 6.36
N GLU A 97 -4.29 -3.38 7.00
CA GLU A 97 -4.71 -4.76 7.27
C GLU A 97 -5.23 -5.45 6.00
N LYS A 98 -6.02 -4.75 5.18
CA LYS A 98 -6.44 -5.26 3.87
C LYS A 98 -5.24 -5.55 2.96
N GLU A 99 -4.23 -4.67 2.97
CA GLU A 99 -2.99 -4.87 2.19
C GLU A 99 -2.25 -6.15 2.64
N ARG A 100 -2.22 -6.41 3.95
CA ARG A 100 -1.65 -7.65 4.52
C ARG A 100 -2.42 -8.88 4.05
N GLU A 101 -3.75 -8.87 4.14
CA GLU A 101 -4.60 -9.98 3.70
C GLU A 101 -4.38 -10.28 2.21
N LEU A 102 -4.39 -9.25 1.36
CA LEU A 102 -4.13 -9.40 -0.07
C LEU A 102 -2.72 -9.96 -0.37
N MET A 103 -1.70 -9.54 0.38
CA MET A 103 -0.36 -10.12 0.22
C MET A 103 -0.30 -11.61 0.58
N GLU A 104 -1.07 -12.04 1.59
CA GLU A 104 -1.18 -13.45 1.96
C GLU A 104 -1.92 -14.26 0.89
N GLU A 105 -3.01 -13.73 0.34
CA GLU A 105 -3.74 -14.35 -0.78
C GLU A 105 -2.84 -14.48 -2.02
N LEU A 106 -2.11 -13.43 -2.39
CA LEU A 106 -1.17 -13.46 -3.51
C LEU A 106 -0.08 -14.51 -3.31
N ARG A 107 0.41 -14.68 -2.07
CA ARG A 107 1.37 -15.74 -1.74
C ARG A 107 0.74 -17.13 -1.91
N ALA A 108 -0.49 -17.32 -1.44
CA ALA A 108 -1.19 -18.60 -1.58
C ALA A 108 -1.42 -18.96 -3.05
N ILE A 109 -1.89 -18.01 -3.85
CA ILE A 109 -2.07 -18.17 -5.31
C ILE A 109 -0.73 -18.48 -5.99
N GLY A 110 0.36 -17.79 -5.61
CA GLY A 110 1.69 -18.06 -6.15
C GLY A 110 2.19 -19.48 -5.88
N ASN A 111 1.90 -20.02 -4.70
CA ASN A 111 2.23 -21.40 -4.36
C ASN A 111 1.40 -22.40 -5.19
N GLU A 112 0.11 -22.13 -5.40
CA GLU A 112 -0.76 -22.97 -6.22
C GLU A 112 -0.31 -23.00 -7.69
N ILE A 113 0.03 -21.85 -8.26
CA ILE A 113 0.59 -21.74 -9.62
C ILE A 113 1.86 -22.59 -9.74
N SER A 114 2.75 -22.50 -8.75
CA SER A 114 4.01 -23.26 -8.74
C SER A 114 3.77 -24.77 -8.74
N GLU A 115 2.77 -25.23 -7.97
CA GLU A 115 2.40 -26.66 -7.94
C GLU A 115 1.74 -27.10 -9.25
N LEU A 116 0.86 -26.29 -9.83
CA LEU A 116 0.25 -26.57 -11.14
C LEU A 116 1.31 -26.63 -12.25
N ASP A 117 2.31 -25.77 -12.22
CA ASP A 117 3.42 -25.82 -13.17
C ASP A 117 4.25 -27.11 -13.03
N ARG A 118 4.52 -27.55 -11.80
CA ARG A 118 5.17 -28.84 -11.54
C ARG A 118 4.36 -30.00 -12.11
N GLN A 119 3.04 -29.99 -11.92
CA GLN A 119 2.14 -30.99 -12.47
C GLN A 119 2.14 -30.96 -14.00
N ARG A 120 2.08 -29.77 -14.61
CA ARG A 120 2.14 -29.57 -16.06
C ARG A 120 3.41 -30.20 -16.65
N VAL A 121 4.57 -29.95 -16.05
CA VAL A 121 5.85 -30.54 -16.49
C VAL A 121 5.78 -32.07 -16.43
N SER A 122 5.29 -32.62 -15.31
CA SER A 122 5.16 -34.07 -15.12
C SER A 122 4.22 -34.72 -16.15
N ILE A 123 3.13 -34.03 -16.53
CA ILE A 123 2.19 -34.51 -17.56
C ILE A 123 2.85 -34.48 -18.94
N GLU A 124 3.56 -33.41 -19.30
CA GLU A 124 4.20 -33.30 -20.60
C GLU A 124 5.30 -34.37 -20.78
N GLU A 125 6.07 -34.68 -19.74
CA GLU A 125 7.03 -35.79 -19.74
C GLU A 125 6.35 -37.15 -20.00
N ARG A 126 5.23 -37.43 -19.32
CA ARG A 126 4.46 -38.67 -19.54
C ARG A 126 3.93 -38.73 -20.98
N LYS A 127 3.43 -37.61 -21.51
CA LYS A 127 2.93 -37.51 -22.89
C LYS A 127 4.03 -37.75 -23.92
N GLN A 128 5.25 -37.27 -23.69
CA GLN A 128 6.40 -37.56 -24.56
C GLN A 128 6.76 -39.05 -24.55
N LYS A 129 6.79 -39.69 -23.37
CA LYS A 129 7.04 -41.13 -23.25
C LYS A 129 5.98 -41.96 -24.00
N LEU A 130 4.70 -41.59 -23.86
CA LEU A 130 3.60 -42.25 -24.58
C LEU A 130 3.77 -42.14 -26.10
N ARG A 131 4.04 -40.94 -26.62
CA ARG A 131 4.27 -40.73 -28.06
C ARG A 131 5.42 -41.59 -28.60
N LYS A 132 6.51 -41.70 -27.84
CA LYS A 132 7.64 -42.56 -28.22
C LYS A 132 7.23 -44.03 -28.24
N PHE A 133 6.51 -44.49 -27.21
CA PHE A 133 6.01 -45.87 -27.14
C PHE A 133 5.07 -46.20 -28.31
N GLU A 134 4.14 -45.31 -28.66
CA GLU A 134 3.26 -45.49 -29.82
C GLU A 134 4.04 -45.57 -31.13
N GLN A 135 5.05 -44.71 -31.31
CA GLN A 135 5.90 -44.73 -32.49
C GLN A 135 6.67 -46.05 -32.60
N ASP A 136 7.23 -46.55 -31.49
CA ASP A 136 7.99 -47.80 -31.47
C ASP A 136 7.07 -49.01 -31.70
N LYS A 137 5.87 -49.03 -31.11
CA LYS A 137 4.83 -50.03 -31.40
C LYS A 137 4.46 -50.05 -32.89
N LEU A 138 4.31 -48.89 -33.52
CA LEU A 138 4.01 -48.81 -34.95
C LEU A 138 5.17 -49.35 -35.81
N LYS A 139 6.41 -49.10 -35.42
CA LYS A 139 7.59 -49.67 -36.11
C LYS A 139 7.60 -51.20 -36.01
N GLU A 140 7.35 -51.74 -34.82
CA GLU A 140 7.27 -53.19 -34.62
C GLU A 140 6.14 -53.82 -35.42
N GLN A 141 4.95 -53.21 -35.42
CA GLN A 141 3.82 -53.67 -36.22
C GLN A 141 4.14 -53.67 -37.72
N ARG A 142 4.78 -52.61 -38.24
CA ARG A 142 5.21 -52.54 -39.64
C ARG A 142 6.23 -53.63 -39.97
N LYS A 143 7.18 -53.89 -39.07
CA LYS A 143 8.18 -54.96 -39.23
C LYS A 143 7.51 -56.34 -39.28
N LEU A 144 6.57 -56.62 -38.38
CA LEU A 144 5.81 -57.87 -38.37
C LEU A 144 4.96 -58.00 -39.64
N SER A 145 4.29 -56.93 -40.06
CA SER A 145 3.51 -56.92 -41.31
C SER A 145 4.41 -57.18 -42.52
N MET A 146 5.60 -56.60 -42.57
CA MET A 146 6.56 -56.86 -43.64
C MET A 146 6.97 -58.34 -43.68
N TYR A 147 7.27 -58.95 -42.53
CA TYR A 147 7.57 -60.38 -42.48
C TYR A 147 6.40 -61.24 -42.95
N ALA A 148 5.19 -60.98 -42.44
CA ALA A 148 3.99 -61.71 -42.84
C ALA A 148 3.72 -61.59 -44.35
N SER A 149 3.96 -60.42 -44.97
CA SER A 149 3.78 -60.23 -46.41
C SER A 149 4.81 -60.98 -47.27
N ILE A 150 6.03 -61.20 -46.75
CA ILE A 150 7.10 -61.89 -47.47
C ILE A 150 6.96 -63.41 -47.32
N THR A 151 6.65 -63.88 -46.12
CA THR A 151 6.66 -65.31 -45.80
C THR A 151 5.28 -65.95 -45.88
N ASN A 152 4.21 -65.15 -45.80
CA ASN A 152 2.82 -65.62 -45.61
C ASN A 152 2.64 -66.58 -44.43
N ILE A 153 3.49 -66.47 -43.42
CA ILE A 153 3.44 -67.31 -42.22
C ILE A 153 2.57 -66.65 -41.15
N ILE A 154 1.70 -67.46 -40.54
CA ILE A 154 1.00 -67.18 -39.29
C ILE A 154 1.62 -68.10 -38.23
N PRO A 155 2.50 -67.58 -37.35
CA PRO A 155 3.10 -68.39 -36.30
C PRO A 155 2.06 -68.76 -35.25
N ASP A 156 2.18 -69.95 -34.67
CA ASP A 156 1.45 -70.32 -33.46
C ASP A 156 2.20 -69.73 -32.25
N LEU A 157 1.46 -69.07 -31.36
CA LEU A 157 2.00 -68.37 -30.19
C LEU A 157 1.67 -69.07 -28.87
N GLU A 158 0.86 -70.14 -28.90
CA GLU A 158 0.43 -70.87 -27.70
C GLU A 158 1.55 -71.74 -27.14
N ASP A 159 2.24 -72.52 -27.98
CA ASP A 159 3.34 -73.39 -27.59
C ASP A 159 4.70 -72.72 -27.82
N LYS A 160 5.36 -72.30 -26.73
CA LYS A 160 6.70 -71.69 -26.76
C LYS A 160 7.84 -72.72 -26.86
N SER A 161 7.55 -74.01 -26.71
CA SER A 161 8.55 -75.07 -26.73
C SER A 161 8.89 -75.55 -28.14
N ARG A 162 8.02 -75.27 -29.12
CA ARG A 162 8.16 -75.69 -30.52
C ARG A 162 8.01 -74.50 -31.46
N ILE A 163 8.69 -74.56 -32.61
CA ILE A 163 8.52 -73.59 -33.69
C ILE A 163 7.43 -74.12 -34.59
N SER A 164 6.22 -73.59 -34.48
CA SER A 164 5.06 -74.05 -35.25
C SER A 164 4.24 -72.91 -35.81
N GLY A 165 3.42 -73.21 -36.81
CA GLY A 165 2.60 -72.22 -37.49
C GLY A 165 2.02 -72.74 -38.80
N HIS A 166 1.46 -71.83 -39.57
CA HIS A 166 0.81 -72.10 -40.84
C HIS A 166 1.38 -71.19 -41.93
N ILE A 167 1.64 -71.73 -43.12
CA ILE A 167 1.97 -70.96 -44.33
C ILE A 167 0.70 -70.86 -45.18
N VAL A 168 0.30 -69.64 -45.54
CA VAL A 168 -0.97 -69.37 -46.23
C VAL A 168 -0.71 -68.93 -47.68
N ASP A 169 -1.11 -69.75 -48.64
CA ASP A 169 -1.14 -69.37 -50.05
C ASP A 169 -2.55 -68.86 -50.40
N ARG A 170 -2.65 -67.55 -50.69
CA ARG A 170 -3.93 -66.90 -51.02
C ARG A 170 -4.41 -67.21 -52.44
N ASP A 171 -3.50 -67.43 -53.37
CA ASP A 171 -3.82 -67.66 -54.78
C ASP A 171 -4.33 -69.08 -54.99
N ARG A 172 -3.73 -70.05 -54.30
CA ARG A 172 -4.15 -71.45 -54.33
C ARG A 172 -5.17 -71.83 -53.24
N LYS A 173 -5.44 -70.93 -52.29
CA LYS A 173 -6.27 -71.18 -51.10
C LYS A 173 -5.78 -72.38 -50.29
N LEU A 174 -4.46 -72.52 -50.14
CA LEU A 174 -3.82 -73.61 -49.39
C LEU A 174 -3.26 -73.10 -48.06
N VAL A 175 -3.38 -73.93 -47.03
CA VAL A 175 -2.83 -73.66 -45.70
C VAL A 175 -2.01 -74.88 -45.28
N GLU A 176 -0.70 -74.72 -45.22
CA GLU A 176 0.23 -75.78 -44.82
C GLU A 176 0.72 -75.56 -43.39
N LYS A 177 0.52 -76.54 -42.52
CA LYS A 177 0.99 -76.49 -41.13
C LYS A 177 2.43 -76.99 -41.05
N PHE A 178 3.27 -76.31 -40.27
CA PHE A 178 4.61 -76.78 -39.91
C PHE A 178 4.81 -76.83 -38.40
N GLU A 179 5.70 -77.71 -37.95
CA GLU A 179 6.06 -77.86 -36.54
C GLU A 179 7.48 -78.43 -36.44
N PHE A 180 8.36 -77.73 -35.74
CA PHE A 180 9.76 -78.08 -35.55
C PHE A 180 10.12 -78.06 -34.07
N ASP A 181 10.93 -79.04 -33.65
CA ASP A 181 11.44 -79.17 -32.29
C ASP A 181 12.86 -78.58 -32.22
N PRO A 182 13.07 -77.47 -31.49
CA PRO A 182 14.38 -76.82 -31.37
C PRO A 182 15.47 -77.72 -30.77
N SER A 183 15.10 -78.78 -30.05
CA SER A 183 16.06 -79.72 -29.45
C SER A 183 16.65 -80.71 -30.47
N LYS A 184 16.02 -80.85 -31.64
CA LYS A 184 16.37 -81.85 -32.65
C LYS A 184 17.05 -81.26 -33.88
N MET A 185 16.98 -79.94 -34.07
CA MET A 185 17.46 -79.26 -35.27
C MET A 185 18.09 -77.92 -34.91
N THR A 186 19.11 -77.52 -35.66
CA THR A 186 19.68 -76.19 -35.49
C THR A 186 18.76 -75.12 -36.05
N ALA A 187 18.89 -73.88 -35.57
CA ALA A 187 18.10 -72.76 -36.09
C ALA A 187 18.30 -72.55 -37.61
N SER A 188 19.50 -72.83 -38.14
CA SER A 188 19.78 -72.75 -39.58
C SER A 188 19.00 -73.80 -40.36
N ASP A 189 18.99 -75.05 -39.89
CA ASP A 189 18.28 -76.16 -40.56
C ASP A 189 16.77 -75.90 -40.61
N VAL A 190 16.21 -75.34 -39.54
CA VAL A 190 14.78 -74.96 -39.46
C VAL A 190 14.48 -73.82 -40.44
N CYS A 191 15.30 -72.77 -40.49
CA CYS A 191 15.16 -71.67 -41.44
C CYS A 191 15.22 -72.15 -42.90
N ASP A 192 16.18 -73.00 -43.25
CA ASP A 192 16.34 -73.53 -44.61
C ASP A 192 15.13 -74.37 -45.02
N ARG A 193 14.58 -75.17 -44.10
CA ARG A 193 13.36 -75.95 -44.34
C ARG A 193 12.14 -75.06 -44.56
N ILE A 194 11.96 -74.04 -43.71
CA ILE A 194 10.86 -73.08 -43.86
C ILE A 194 10.96 -72.34 -45.19
N TRP A 195 12.14 -71.85 -45.57
CA TRP A 195 12.34 -71.18 -46.86
C TRP A 195 12.09 -72.09 -48.06
N LYS A 196 12.47 -73.37 -47.97
CA LYS A 196 12.12 -74.35 -49.01
C LYS A 196 10.61 -74.52 -49.14
N MET A 197 9.87 -74.57 -48.02
CA MET A 197 8.40 -74.66 -48.03
C MET A 197 7.74 -73.40 -48.61
N ILE A 198 8.24 -72.21 -48.29
CA ILE A 198 7.75 -70.95 -48.87
C ILE A 198 8.00 -70.90 -50.38
N ASN A 199 9.20 -71.25 -50.83
CA ASN A 199 9.58 -71.18 -52.26
C ASN A 199 9.02 -72.35 -53.10
N SER A 200 8.49 -73.40 -52.47
CA SER A 200 7.78 -74.48 -53.17
C SER A 200 6.32 -74.13 -53.50
N GLN A 201 5.84 -72.96 -53.04
CA GLN A 201 4.55 -72.40 -53.42
C GLN A 201 4.61 -71.83 -54.84
#